data_AF-A0A3A4NQU0-F1
#
_entry.id   AF-A0A3A4NQU0-F1
#
_cell.length_a   1.000
_cell.length_b   1.000
_cell.length_c   1.000
_cell.angle_alpha   90.00
_cell.angle_beta   90.00
_cell.angle_gamma   90.00
#
_symmetry.space_group_name_H-M   'P 1'
#
loop_
_entity.id
_entity.type
_entity.pdbx_description
1 polymer ?
#
loop_
_entity_poly.entity_id
_entity_poly.type
_entity_poly.pdbx_seq_one_letter_code
_entity_poly.pdbx_strand_id
1 'polypeptide(L)'
;MSGTLIKIEVDDREIREALSRLASKVRNLAPAMKNIGEYLQRSTWERFGAQKDPQGKPWAKLKPGTLARKKTSKILIESSGLRDSIHYEASSDSVSVGTDKIYAAIHQFGGKTSPHTIRPSRKKALFWPGASHPVGSVNHPGSQIPARPFLGVSDEDKSEILDILRDHVHSGEK
;
A
#
# COMPACT_ATOMS: atom_id res chain seq x y z
N MET A 1 69.25 -22.50 -29.90
CA MET A 1 68.02 -22.90 -29.22
C MET A 1 66.91 -21.97 -29.68
N SER A 2 65.88 -22.49 -30.34
CA SER A 2 64.73 -21.69 -30.79
C SER A 2 63.73 -21.59 -29.65
N GLY A 3 63.45 -20.38 -29.17
CA GLY A 3 62.47 -20.13 -28.12
C GLY A 3 61.11 -19.81 -28.73
N THR A 4 60.09 -20.61 -28.41
CA THR A 4 58.71 -20.31 -28.75
C THR A 4 58.19 -19.21 -27.82
N LEU A 5 57.75 -18.09 -28.40
CA LEU A 5 57.25 -16.91 -27.68
C LEU A 5 55.73 -16.88 -27.84
N ILE A 6 54.98 -17.23 -26.79
CA ILE A 6 53.52 -17.10 -26.78
C ILE A 6 53.19 -15.73 -26.20
N LYS A 7 52.73 -14.82 -27.07
CA LYS A 7 52.19 -13.52 -26.66
C LYS A 7 50.69 -13.69 -26.40
N ILE A 8 50.30 -13.65 -25.14
CA ILE A 8 48.89 -13.65 -24.74
C ILE A 8 48.48 -12.18 -24.56
N GLU A 9 47.72 -11.65 -25.51
CA GLU A 9 47.04 -10.35 -25.36
C GLU A 9 45.64 -10.64 -24.80
N VAL A 10 45.40 -10.23 -23.56
CA VAL A 10 44.08 -10.31 -22.93
C VAL A 10 43.31 -9.06 -23.35
N ASP A 11 42.30 -9.21 -24.19
CA ASP A 11 41.35 -8.14 -24.52
C ASP A 11 40.39 -7.94 -23.35
N ASP A 12 40.65 -6.93 -22.53
CA ASP A 12 39.85 -6.56 -21.36
C ASP A 12 38.68 -5.64 -21.70
N ARG A 13 38.44 -5.37 -22.99
CA ARG A 13 37.35 -4.49 -23.45
C ARG A 13 35.99 -4.99 -23.01
N GLU A 14 35.73 -6.29 -23.15
CA GLU A 14 34.46 -6.90 -22.75
C GLU A 14 34.20 -6.70 -21.24
N ILE A 15 35.25 -6.86 -20.42
CA ILE A 15 35.19 -6.66 -18.97
C ILE A 15 34.92 -5.18 -18.64
N ARG A 16 35.63 -4.24 -19.29
CA ARG A 16 35.42 -2.79 -19.09
C ARG A 16 34.02 -2.35 -19.50
N GLU A 17 33.51 -2.87 -20.61
CA GLU A 17 32.14 -2.60 -21.08
C GLU A 17 31.10 -3.17 -20.10
N ALA A 18 31.29 -4.37 -19.58
CA ALA A 18 30.42 -4.96 -18.56
C ALA A 18 30.39 -4.14 -17.26
N LEU A 19 31.56 -3.73 -16.76
CA LEU A 19 31.66 -2.86 -15.57
C LEU A 19 31.00 -1.49 -15.79
N SER A 20 31.14 -0.89 -16.97
CA SER A 20 30.50 0.38 -17.31
C SER A 20 28.96 0.25 -17.35
N ARG A 21 28.44 -0.82 -17.96
CA ARG A 21 27.00 -1.13 -17.94
C ARG A 21 26.47 -1.29 -16.52
N LEU A 22 27.14 -2.09 -15.69
CA LEU A 22 26.78 -2.27 -14.29
C LEU A 22 26.77 -0.94 -13.52
N ALA A 23 27.83 -0.14 -13.64
CA ALA A 23 27.95 1.15 -12.98
C ALA A 23 26.81 2.11 -13.41
N SER A 24 26.45 2.13 -14.69
CA SER A 24 25.35 2.98 -15.18
C SER A 24 23.99 2.62 -14.57
N LYS A 25 23.72 1.32 -14.37
CA LYS A 25 22.47 0.84 -13.79
C LYS A 25 22.34 1.16 -12.32
N VAL A 26 23.43 1.00 -11.57
CA VAL A 26 23.49 1.36 -10.15
C VAL A 26 23.33 2.88 -9.97
N ARG A 27 23.83 3.68 -10.91
CA ARG A 27 23.64 5.15 -10.89
C ARG A 27 22.21 5.59 -11.20
N ASN A 28 21.43 4.79 -11.93
CA ASN A 28 20.04 5.10 -12.27
C ASN A 28 19.10 3.99 -11.79
N LEU A 29 18.66 4.09 -10.53
CA LEU A 29 17.69 3.18 -9.94
C LEU A 29 16.23 3.59 -10.20
N ALA A 30 15.99 4.72 -10.88
CA ALA A 30 14.62 5.20 -11.13
C ALA A 30 13.71 4.16 -11.81
N PRO A 31 14.17 3.34 -12.78
CA PRO A 31 13.36 2.26 -13.34
C PRO A 31 12.99 1.19 -12.30
N ALA A 32 13.93 0.81 -11.42
CA ALA A 32 13.68 -0.14 -10.35
C ALA A 32 12.70 0.43 -9.31
N MET A 33 12.87 1.69 -8.90
CA MET A 33 11.97 2.38 -7.97
C MET A 33 10.54 2.46 -8.52
N LYS A 34 10.39 2.73 -9.83
CA LYS A 34 9.08 2.69 -10.49
C LYS A 34 8.44 1.31 -10.39
N ASN A 35 9.17 0.25 -10.73
CA ASN A 35 8.65 -1.13 -10.66
C ASN A 35 8.28 -1.53 -9.21
N ILE A 36 9.10 -1.13 -8.23
CA ILE A 36 8.80 -1.33 -6.80
C ILE A 36 7.50 -0.62 -6.41
N GLY A 37 7.31 0.63 -6.86
CA GLY A 37 6.08 1.39 -6.61
C GLY A 37 4.83 0.73 -7.20
N GLU A 38 4.90 0.31 -8.47
CA GLU A 38 3.81 -0.41 -9.14
C GLU A 38 3.45 -1.70 -8.39
N TYR A 39 4.48 -2.46 -7.98
CA TYR A 39 4.30 -3.65 -7.18
C TYR A 39 3.64 -3.36 -5.82
N LEU A 40 4.17 -2.41 -5.04
CA LEU A 40 3.65 -2.11 -3.70
C LEU A 40 2.22 -1.57 -3.73
N GLN A 41 1.88 -0.76 -4.74
CA GLN A 41 0.49 -0.33 -4.96
C GLN A 41 -0.41 -1.53 -5.22
N ARG A 42 -0.01 -2.45 -6.11
CA ARG A 42 -0.76 -3.66 -6.42
C ARG A 42 -0.90 -4.60 -5.22
N SER A 43 0.18 -4.89 -4.50
CA SER A 43 0.17 -5.70 -3.26
C SER A 43 -0.80 -5.09 -2.23
N THR A 44 -0.79 -3.75 -2.11
CA THR A 44 -1.76 -3.05 -1.26
C THR A 44 -3.21 -3.25 -1.73
N TRP A 45 -3.49 -3.21 -3.04
CA TRP A 45 -4.83 -3.48 -3.56
C TRP A 45 -5.29 -4.92 -3.33
N GLU A 46 -4.39 -5.89 -3.47
CA GLU A 46 -4.67 -7.31 -3.25
C GLU A 46 -5.10 -7.58 -1.80
N ARG A 47 -4.53 -6.87 -0.82
CA ARG A 47 -4.92 -6.92 0.60
C ARG A 47 -6.39 -6.57 0.83
N PHE A 48 -6.96 -5.62 0.06
CA PHE A 48 -8.39 -5.32 0.14
C PHE A 48 -9.26 -6.48 -0.34
N GLY A 49 -8.86 -7.13 -1.42
CA GLY A 49 -9.55 -8.33 -1.93
C GLY A 49 -9.51 -9.49 -0.93
N ALA A 50 -8.33 -9.71 -0.35
CA ALA A 50 -8.03 -10.76 0.63
C ALA A 50 -8.54 -10.44 2.05
N GLN A 51 -8.80 -9.17 2.36
CA GLN A 51 -9.19 -8.64 3.67
C GLN A 51 -8.18 -8.96 4.77
N LYS A 52 -6.89 -8.75 4.46
CA LYS A 52 -5.75 -9.06 5.33
C LYS A 52 -4.82 -7.86 5.43
N ASP A 53 -4.11 -7.76 6.54
CA ASP A 53 -3.05 -6.80 6.73
C ASP A 53 -1.75 -7.22 5.99
N PRO A 54 -0.70 -6.37 5.98
CA PRO A 54 0.56 -6.71 5.31
C PRO A 54 1.24 -7.95 5.90
N GLN A 55 0.91 -8.36 7.12
CA GLN A 55 1.44 -9.57 7.75
C GLN A 55 0.56 -10.80 7.45
N GLY A 56 -0.43 -10.66 6.58
CA GLY A 56 -1.35 -11.74 6.19
C GLY A 56 -2.44 -12.03 7.22
N LYS A 57 -2.53 -11.26 8.32
CA LYS A 57 -3.55 -11.46 9.35
C LYS A 57 -4.89 -10.88 8.88
N PRO A 58 -6.00 -11.61 9.01
CA PRO A 58 -7.31 -11.10 8.64
C PRO A 58 -7.70 -9.83 9.41
N TRP A 59 -8.32 -8.88 8.71
CA TRP A 59 -8.84 -7.67 9.34
C TRP A 59 -9.96 -7.96 10.33
N ALA A 60 -10.10 -7.06 11.31
CA ALA A 60 -11.19 -7.11 12.28
C ALA A 60 -12.56 -7.11 11.57
N LYS A 61 -13.36 -8.13 11.87
CA LYS A 61 -14.69 -8.34 11.29
C LYS A 61 -15.62 -7.14 11.49
N LEU A 62 -16.55 -6.96 10.57
CA LEU A 62 -17.62 -5.97 10.71
C LEU A 62 -18.69 -6.45 11.70
N LYS A 63 -19.33 -5.51 12.39
CA LYS A 63 -20.47 -5.81 13.26
C LYS A 63 -21.65 -6.33 12.41
N PRO A 64 -22.49 -7.25 12.92
CA PRO A 64 -23.63 -7.78 12.17
C PRO A 64 -24.57 -6.68 11.63
N GLY A 65 -24.88 -5.68 12.46
CA GLY A 65 -25.71 -4.55 12.03
C GLY A 65 -25.06 -3.64 10.99
N THR A 66 -23.73 -3.65 10.84
CA THR A 66 -23.06 -2.98 9.72
C THR A 66 -23.22 -3.80 8.44
N LEU A 67 -22.98 -5.11 8.51
CA LEU A 67 -23.14 -6.00 7.35
C LEU A 67 -24.57 -5.96 6.81
N ALA A 68 -25.59 -5.97 7.67
CA ALA A 68 -27.00 -5.90 7.27
C ALA A 68 -27.38 -4.63 6.49
N ARG A 69 -26.65 -3.52 6.69
CA ARG A 69 -26.89 -2.24 6.01
C ARG A 69 -26.03 -2.04 4.76
N LYS A 70 -24.96 -2.82 4.64
CA LYS A 70 -23.93 -2.62 3.63
C LYS A 70 -24.34 -3.32 2.33
N LYS A 71 -24.01 -2.71 1.19
CA LYS A 71 -24.29 -3.32 -0.13
C LYS A 71 -23.42 -4.53 -0.44
N THR A 72 -22.33 -4.70 0.28
CA THR A 72 -21.33 -5.77 0.10
C THR A 72 -20.84 -6.25 1.46
N SER A 73 -20.42 -7.52 1.52
CA SER A 73 -19.81 -8.13 2.70
C SER A 73 -18.32 -7.81 2.85
N LYS A 74 -17.68 -7.20 1.83
CA LYS A 74 -16.25 -6.90 1.84
C LYS A 74 -15.90 -5.79 2.84
N ILE A 75 -14.84 -5.99 3.61
CA ILE A 75 -14.30 -5.03 4.58
C ILE A 75 -13.54 -3.92 3.83
N LEU A 76 -13.68 -2.67 4.26
CA LEU A 76 -13.13 -1.45 3.63
C LEU A 76 -13.51 -1.19 2.15
N ILE A 77 -14.32 -2.06 1.55
CA ILE A 77 -14.86 -1.87 0.20
C ILE A 77 -16.37 -1.68 0.30
N GLU A 78 -16.88 -0.57 -0.19
CA GLU A 78 -18.31 -0.40 -0.53
C GLU A 78 -18.44 0.14 -1.95
N SER A 79 -17.74 1.23 -2.24
CA SER A 79 -17.56 1.82 -3.58
C SER A 79 -16.13 1.71 -4.10
N SER A 80 -15.26 0.99 -3.40
CA SER A 80 -13.80 0.88 -3.66
C SER A 80 -12.98 2.18 -3.56
N GLY A 81 -13.59 3.33 -3.26
CA GLY A 81 -12.92 4.64 -3.29
C GLY A 81 -11.67 4.78 -2.42
N LEU A 82 -11.55 4.03 -1.31
CA LEU A 82 -10.30 3.99 -0.53
C LEU A 82 -9.20 3.25 -1.29
N ARG A 83 -9.46 2.01 -1.71
CA ARG A 83 -8.51 1.17 -2.44
C ARG A 83 -8.03 1.87 -3.71
N ASP A 84 -8.96 2.43 -4.47
CA ASP A 84 -8.70 3.00 -5.79
C ASP A 84 -7.95 4.34 -5.71
N SER A 85 -7.96 5.00 -4.54
CA SER A 85 -7.18 6.20 -4.27
C SER A 85 -5.75 5.93 -3.79
N ILE A 86 -5.34 4.66 -3.73
CA ILE A 86 -3.98 4.30 -3.32
C ILE A 86 -3.06 4.42 -4.52
N HIS A 87 -2.07 5.29 -4.39
CA HIS A 87 -1.09 5.59 -5.43
C HIS A 87 0.33 5.53 -4.85
N TYR A 88 1.30 5.26 -5.72
CA TYR A 88 2.71 5.39 -5.39
C TYR A 88 3.34 6.63 -6.02
N GLU A 89 4.41 7.11 -5.40
CA GLU A 89 5.35 8.07 -5.94
C GLU A 89 6.76 7.48 -5.84
N ALA A 90 7.53 7.57 -6.92
CA ALA A 90 8.88 7.02 -6.99
C ALA A 90 9.90 8.12 -7.32
N SER A 91 10.97 8.22 -6.52
CA SER A 91 12.16 9.02 -6.81
C SER A 91 13.28 8.14 -7.39
N SER A 92 14.47 8.70 -7.54
CA SER A 92 15.67 7.95 -7.93
C SER A 92 16.12 6.92 -6.89
N ASP A 93 15.68 7.04 -5.64
CA ASP A 93 16.22 6.30 -4.48
C ASP A 93 15.18 5.92 -3.43
N SER A 94 13.91 6.27 -3.64
CA SER A 94 12.82 5.98 -2.70
C SER A 94 11.50 5.74 -3.41
N VAL A 95 10.60 5.07 -2.70
CA VAL A 95 9.22 4.84 -3.11
C VAL A 95 8.31 5.11 -1.93
N SER A 96 7.27 5.89 -2.16
CA SER A 96 6.20 6.16 -1.19
C SER A 96 4.88 5.62 -1.73
N VAL A 97 4.05 5.02 -0.87
CA VAL A 97 2.70 4.53 -1.22
C VAL A 97 1.70 5.06 -0.20
N GLY A 98 0.61 5.65 -0.67
CA GLY A 98 -0.35 6.31 0.20
C GLY A 98 -1.68 6.64 -0.47
N THR A 99 -2.51 7.40 0.25
CA THR A 99 -3.84 7.86 -0.20
C THR A 99 -4.12 9.24 0.39
N ASP A 100 -4.88 10.04 -0.34
CA ASP A 100 -5.38 11.36 0.06
C ASP A 100 -6.62 11.30 0.98
N LYS A 101 -7.16 10.10 1.23
CA LYS A 101 -8.41 9.94 2.00
C LYS A 101 -8.15 10.12 3.49
N ILE A 102 -8.65 11.20 4.09
CA ILE A 102 -8.48 11.52 5.52
C ILE A 102 -8.90 10.34 6.44
N TYR A 103 -9.98 9.65 6.09
CA TYR A 103 -10.47 8.51 6.89
C TYR A 103 -9.59 7.25 6.77
N ALA A 104 -8.61 7.23 5.87
CA ALA A 104 -7.63 6.16 5.75
C ALA A 104 -6.85 5.98 7.06
N ALA A 105 -6.47 7.08 7.72
CA ALA A 105 -5.64 7.05 8.92
C ALA A 105 -6.30 6.25 10.06
N ILE A 106 -7.59 6.49 10.33
CA ILE A 106 -8.30 5.76 11.39
C ILE A 106 -8.54 4.29 11.04
N HIS A 107 -8.52 3.93 9.76
CA HIS A 107 -8.54 2.52 9.34
C HIS A 107 -7.15 1.89 9.40
N GLN A 108 -6.09 2.62 9.07
CA GLN A 108 -4.71 2.13 9.15
C GLN A 108 -4.32 1.86 10.60
N PHE A 109 -4.55 2.83 11.50
CA PHE A 109 -4.05 2.78 12.87
C PHE A 109 -5.11 2.37 13.91
N GLY A 110 -6.38 2.38 13.53
CA GLY A 110 -7.47 2.29 14.50
C GLY A 110 -7.60 3.59 15.31
N GLY A 111 -8.57 3.63 16.23
CA GLY A 111 -8.70 4.76 17.14
C GLY A 111 -10.11 4.93 17.71
N LYS A 112 -10.31 6.08 18.36
CA LYS A 112 -11.59 6.48 18.94
C LYS A 112 -11.99 7.84 18.37
N THR A 113 -13.22 7.94 17.85
CA THR A 113 -13.79 9.25 17.52
C THR A 113 -14.32 9.93 18.78
N SER A 114 -14.21 11.25 18.86
CA SER A 114 -14.62 12.00 20.05
C SER A 114 -16.15 12.02 20.21
N PRO A 115 -16.65 12.05 21.46
CA PRO A 115 -18.05 12.35 21.73
C PRO A 115 -18.46 13.68 21.10
N HIS A 116 -19.67 13.73 20.56
CA HIS A 116 -20.24 14.95 20.00
C HIS A 116 -21.76 14.93 20.04
N THR A 117 -22.37 16.10 20.07
CA THR A 117 -23.83 16.23 20.05
C THR A 117 -24.32 16.41 18.62
N ILE A 118 -25.19 15.51 18.18
CA ILE A 118 -25.89 15.61 16.88
C ILE A 118 -27.14 16.45 17.11
N ARG A 119 -27.29 17.52 16.33
CA ARG A 119 -28.45 18.41 16.39
C ARG A 119 -29.10 18.50 15.00
N PRO A 120 -30.44 18.46 14.91
CA PRO A 120 -31.14 18.70 13.65
C PRO A 120 -30.98 20.17 13.26
N SER A 121 -30.57 20.44 12.02
CA SER A 121 -30.34 21.81 11.54
C SER A 121 -31.58 22.50 10.99
N ARG A 122 -32.52 21.76 10.39
CA ARG A 122 -33.68 22.33 9.68
C ARG A 122 -35.04 22.01 10.31
N LYS A 123 -35.25 20.77 10.78
CA LYS A 123 -36.51 20.29 11.37
C LYS A 123 -36.21 19.24 12.44
N LYS A 124 -37.04 19.15 13.49
CA LYS A 124 -36.90 18.15 14.57
C LYS A 124 -37.22 16.73 14.06
N ALA A 125 -36.31 16.15 13.28
CA ALA A 125 -36.51 14.90 12.53
C ALA A 125 -35.63 13.74 13.03
N LEU A 126 -34.93 13.90 14.16
CA LEU A 126 -34.15 12.81 14.74
C LEU A 126 -35.10 11.73 15.30
N PHE A 127 -34.90 10.50 14.83
CA PHE A 127 -35.75 9.36 15.15
C PHE A 127 -34.94 8.09 15.42
N TRP A 128 -35.32 7.35 16.46
CA TRP A 128 -34.92 5.95 16.67
C TRP A 128 -35.96 5.24 17.53
N PRO A 129 -36.08 3.90 17.43
CA PRO A 129 -37.04 3.14 18.22
C PRO A 129 -36.90 3.39 19.73
N GLY A 130 -38.01 3.73 20.40
CA GLY A 130 -38.07 3.92 21.85
C GLY A 130 -37.77 5.34 22.36
N ALA A 131 -37.52 6.32 21.49
CA ALA A 131 -37.36 7.71 21.91
C ALA A 131 -38.71 8.42 22.12
N SER A 132 -38.76 9.33 23.11
CA SER A 132 -39.87 10.29 23.20
C SER A 132 -39.64 11.43 22.20
N HIS A 133 -40.59 11.61 21.27
CA HIS A 133 -40.48 12.58 20.18
C HIS A 133 -41.23 13.88 20.49
N PRO A 134 -40.76 15.04 19.97
CA PRO A 134 -39.62 15.21 19.06
C PRO A 134 -38.26 15.28 19.79
N VAL A 135 -37.24 14.64 19.21
CA VAL A 135 -35.87 14.68 19.75
C VAL A 135 -35.16 15.96 19.28
N GLY A 136 -34.68 16.76 20.24
CA GLY A 136 -33.92 17.98 19.99
C GLY A 136 -32.41 17.77 19.76
N SER A 137 -31.82 16.70 20.30
CA SER A 137 -30.40 16.38 20.15
C SER A 137 -30.07 14.95 20.56
N VAL A 138 -28.98 14.39 20.03
CA VAL A 138 -28.40 13.10 20.45
C VAL A 138 -26.98 13.32 20.93
N ASN A 139 -26.64 12.81 22.12
CA ASN A 139 -25.26 12.75 22.60
C ASN A 139 -24.62 11.46 22.08
N HIS A 140 -23.80 11.56 21.05
CA HIS A 140 -23.06 10.43 20.51
C HIS A 140 -21.76 10.26 21.30
N PRO A 141 -21.48 9.08 21.91
CA PRO A 141 -20.31 8.86 22.77
C PRO A 141 -18.99 8.75 22.00
N GLY A 142 -19.05 8.85 20.68
CA GLY A 142 -17.96 8.48 19.80
C GLY A 142 -17.96 6.98 19.49
N SER A 143 -17.02 6.56 18.67
CA SER A 143 -16.92 5.19 18.18
C SER A 143 -15.50 4.69 18.32
N GLN A 144 -15.34 3.48 18.82
CA GLN A 144 -14.07 2.77 18.74
C GLN A 144 -14.00 2.00 17.42
N ILE A 145 -12.99 2.32 16.62
CA ILE A 145 -12.76 1.76 15.30
C ILE A 145 -11.50 0.89 15.38
N PRO A 146 -11.59 -0.42 15.09
CA PRO A 146 -10.43 -1.28 15.08
C PRO A 146 -9.53 -0.96 13.88
N ALA A 147 -8.22 -1.15 14.06
CA ALA A 147 -7.26 -1.08 12.98
C ALA A 147 -7.50 -2.18 11.94
N ARG A 148 -7.31 -1.81 10.69
CA ARG A 148 -7.34 -2.67 9.49
C ARG A 148 -6.19 -2.20 8.60
N PRO A 149 -4.93 -2.44 9.02
CA PRO A 149 -3.77 -1.91 8.30
C PRO A 149 -3.76 -2.48 6.88
N PHE A 150 -3.50 -1.62 5.90
CA PHE A 150 -3.40 -2.00 4.49
C PHE A 150 -2.09 -1.49 3.88
N LEU A 151 -1.59 -0.36 4.35
CA LEU A 151 -0.25 0.13 4.05
C LEU A 151 0.78 -0.58 4.93
N GLY A 152 1.92 -0.89 4.33
CA GLY A 152 3.04 -1.58 4.97
C GLY A 152 3.71 -2.55 4.00
N VAL A 153 4.87 -3.06 4.42
CA VAL A 153 5.69 -3.98 3.64
C VAL A 153 5.67 -5.35 4.32
N SER A 154 5.20 -6.36 3.61
CA SER A 154 5.19 -7.76 4.03
C SER A 154 6.58 -8.41 3.82
N ASP A 155 6.80 -9.62 4.34
CA ASP A 155 8.04 -10.35 4.04
C ASP A 155 8.09 -10.84 2.58
N GLU A 156 6.93 -11.12 1.99
CA GLU A 156 6.78 -11.39 0.55
C GLU A 156 7.18 -10.14 -0.26
N ASP A 157 6.71 -8.96 0.17
CA ASP A 157 7.02 -7.70 -0.51
C ASP A 157 8.51 -7.42 -0.49
N LYS A 158 9.20 -7.68 0.62
CA LYS A 158 10.66 -7.52 0.71
C LYS A 158 11.37 -8.42 -0.29
N SER A 159 10.89 -9.66 -0.44
CA SER A 159 11.48 -10.63 -1.37
C SER A 159 11.30 -10.15 -2.80
N GLU A 160 10.09 -9.73 -3.18
CA GLU A 160 9.84 -9.18 -4.52
C GLU A 160 10.65 -7.90 -4.78
N ILE A 161 10.76 -7.00 -3.80
CA ILE A 161 11.59 -5.79 -3.93
C ILE A 161 13.04 -6.15 -4.24
N LEU A 162 13.59 -7.15 -3.54
CA LEU A 162 14.95 -7.63 -3.80
C LEU A 162 15.08 -8.23 -5.20
N ASP A 163 14.07 -8.95 -5.66
CA ASP A 163 14.06 -9.53 -7.01
C ASP A 163 13.97 -8.46 -8.09
N ILE A 164 13.12 -7.44 -7.93
CA ILE A 164 13.07 -6.28 -8.84
C ILE A 164 14.43 -5.57 -8.91
N LEU A 165 15.12 -5.42 -7.78
CA LEU A 165 16.46 -4.82 -7.75
C LEU A 165 17.50 -5.69 -8.44
N ARG A 166 17.46 -7.01 -8.22
CA ARG A 166 18.34 -7.97 -8.92
C ARG A 166 18.10 -7.91 -10.42
N ASP A 167 16.85 -7.94 -10.87
CA ASP A 167 16.48 -7.89 -12.28
C ASP A 167 16.92 -6.58 -12.94
N HIS A 168 16.80 -5.45 -12.22
CA HIS A 168 17.31 -4.17 -12.71
C HIS A 168 18.82 -4.22 -12.99
N VAL A 169 19.59 -4.87 -12.12
CA VAL A 169 21.03 -5.05 -12.33
C VAL A 169 21.33 -6.01 -13.50
N HIS A 170 20.60 -7.11 -13.65
CA HIS A 170 20.87 -8.15 -14.67
C HIS A 170 20.26 -7.88 -16.06
N SER A 171 19.25 -7.02 -16.18
CA SER A 171 18.52 -6.71 -17.44
C SER A 171 19.42 -6.08 -18.54
N GLY A 172 20.22 -6.88 -19.23
CA GLY A 172 21.21 -6.42 -20.21
C GLY A 172 22.22 -7.49 -20.62
N GLU A 173 22.10 -8.72 -20.11
CA GLU A 173 22.93 -9.87 -20.50
C GLU A 173 22.34 -10.69 -21.67
N LYS A 174 21.50 -10.10 -22.52
CA LYS A 174 20.99 -10.76 -23.72
C LYS A 174 21.62 -10.21 -24.99
#